data_AF-A0A4Y2APQ9-F1
#
_entry.id   AF-A0A4Y2APQ9-F1
#
_cell.length_a   1.000
_cell.length_b   1.000
_cell.length_c   1.000
_cell.angle_alpha   90.00
_cell.angle_beta   90.00
_cell.angle_gamma   90.00
#
_symmetry.space_group_name_H-M   'P 1'
#
loop_
_entity.id
_entity.type
_entity.pdbx_description
1 polymer ?
#
loop_
_entity_poly.entity_id
_entity_poly.type
_entity_poly.pdbx_seq_one_letter_code
_entity_poly.pdbx_strand_id
1 'polypeptide(L)'
;MVANKYVNVENSNQNCNSTLKENLRLTKFVEALKPDIRLEVKEFGPKDLESALARAINIESALEQSSDNSTNSISNVDMHNIQKENLIKDQLIADLNKK
;
A
#
# COMPACT_ATOMS: atom_id res chain seq x y z
N MET A 1 -14.55 -57.31 35.63
CA MET A 1 -13.66 -56.68 34.63
C MET A 1 -14.44 -55.53 34.02
N VAL A 2 -14.14 -54.29 34.43
CA VAL A 2 -14.93 -53.10 34.05
C VAL A 2 -14.45 -52.64 32.68
N ALA A 3 -15.32 -52.65 31.68
CA ALA A 3 -15.02 -52.14 30.36
C ALA A 3 -14.77 -50.63 30.46
N ASN A 4 -13.53 -50.21 30.20
CA ASN A 4 -13.18 -48.81 29.97
C ASN A 4 -13.98 -48.32 28.76
N LYS A 5 -15.09 -47.63 29.04
CA LYS A 5 -15.89 -46.90 28.06
C LYS A 5 -15.02 -45.74 27.58
N TYR A 6 -14.38 -45.90 26.43
CA TYR A 6 -13.72 -44.80 25.75
C TYR A 6 -14.79 -43.76 25.39
N VAL A 7 -14.77 -42.63 26.08
CA VAL A 7 -15.66 -41.49 25.82
C VAL A 7 -15.15 -40.83 24.56
N ASN A 8 -15.84 -41.05 23.44
CA ASN A 8 -15.60 -40.32 22.21
C ASN A 8 -16.11 -38.88 22.42
N VAL A 9 -15.20 -37.94 22.63
CA VAL A 9 -15.52 -36.51 22.71
C VAL A 9 -15.75 -36.01 21.27
N GLU A 10 -16.91 -36.31 20.71
CA GLU A 10 -17.33 -35.83 19.37
C GLU A 10 -17.83 -34.38 19.37
N ASN A 11 -17.21 -33.49 20.15
CA ASN A 11 -17.61 -32.08 20.18
C ASN A 11 -16.51 -31.09 19.74
N SER A 12 -15.37 -31.57 19.25
CA SER A 12 -14.29 -30.69 18.77
C SER A 12 -14.37 -30.38 17.27
N ASN A 13 -15.11 -31.16 16.48
CA ASN A 13 -14.98 -31.14 15.01
C ASN A 13 -15.67 -29.95 14.33
N GLN A 14 -16.69 -29.34 14.96
CA GLN A 14 -17.41 -28.20 14.38
C GLN A 14 -16.56 -26.92 14.42
N ASN A 15 -15.87 -26.65 15.53
CA ASN A 15 -15.06 -25.45 15.69
C ASN A 15 -13.78 -25.48 14.84
N CYS A 16 -13.14 -26.65 14.73
CA CYS A 16 -11.95 -26.80 13.88
C CYS A 16 -12.25 -26.51 12.40
N ASN A 17 -13.41 -26.95 11.89
CA ASN A 17 -13.80 -26.71 10.51
C ASN A 17 -14.09 -25.22 10.22
N SER A 18 -14.71 -24.49 11.15
CA SER A 18 -14.91 -23.05 11.01
C SER A 18 -13.59 -22.29 11.02
N THR A 19 -12.69 -22.60 11.96
CA THR A 19 -11.37 -21.93 12.04
C THR A 19 -10.52 -22.18 10.80
N LEU A 20 -10.49 -23.42 10.28
CA LEU A 20 -9.76 -23.73 9.04
C LEU A 20 -10.32 -22.94 7.85
N LYS A 21 -11.64 -22.82 7.75
CA LYS A 21 -12.29 -22.05 6.69
C LYS A 21 -11.97 -20.55 6.78
N GLU A 22 -11.94 -19.99 7.98
CA GLU A 22 -11.56 -18.60 8.21
C GLU A 22 -10.09 -18.34 7.88
N ASN A 23 -9.18 -19.20 8.34
CA ASN A 23 -7.76 -19.11 8.02
C ASN A 23 -7.50 -19.20 6.51
N LEU A 24 -8.23 -20.08 5.81
CA LEU A 24 -8.13 -20.19 4.36
C LEU A 24 -8.62 -18.92 3.65
N ARG A 25 -9.73 -18.32 4.13
CA ARG A 25 -10.22 -17.05 3.60
C ARG A 25 -9.22 -15.92 3.81
N LEU A 26 -8.66 -15.81 5.02
CA LEU A 26 -7.62 -14.83 5.34
C LEU A 26 -6.39 -15.00 4.44
N THR A 27 -5.91 -16.23 4.29
CA THR A 27 -4.74 -16.54 3.44
C THR A 27 -5.00 -16.11 1.99
N LYS A 28 -6.15 -16.52 1.42
CA LYS A 28 -6.54 -16.15 0.05
C LYS A 28 -6.69 -14.64 -0.12
N PHE A 29 -7.23 -13.94 0.88
CA PHE A 29 -7.34 -12.49 0.85
C PHE A 29 -5.95 -11.85 0.76
N VAL A 30 -5.04 -12.20 1.66
CA VAL A 30 -3.67 -11.65 1.69
C VAL A 30 -2.92 -11.96 0.39
N GLU A 31 -3.08 -13.15 -0.18
CA GLU A 31 -2.44 -13.54 -1.44
C GLU A 31 -2.95 -12.73 -2.64
N ALA A 32 -4.23 -12.37 -2.65
CA ALA A 32 -4.87 -11.59 -3.71
C ALA A 32 -4.51 -10.09 -3.69
N LEU A 33 -3.88 -9.58 -2.62
CA LEU A 33 -3.44 -8.20 -2.53
C LEU A 33 -2.29 -7.88 -3.50
N LYS A 34 -2.20 -6.62 -3.91
CA LYS A 34 -1.04 -6.08 -4.67
C LYS A 34 0.27 -6.37 -3.90
N PRO A 35 1.40 -6.65 -4.56
CA PRO A 35 2.64 -7.06 -3.89
C PRO A 35 3.08 -6.14 -2.75
N ASP A 36 3.03 -4.83 -2.97
CA ASP A 36 3.49 -3.82 -2.02
C ASP A 36 2.61 -3.81 -0.76
N ILE A 37 1.28 -3.81 -0.95
CA ILE A 37 0.30 -3.90 0.15
C ILE A 37 0.42 -5.24 0.89
N ARG A 38 0.59 -6.34 0.15
CA ARG A 38 0.68 -7.69 0.71
C ARG A 38 1.87 -7.85 1.65
N LEU A 39 3.02 -7.26 1.31
CA LEU A 39 4.22 -7.34 2.14
C LEU A 39 3.96 -6.74 3.53
N GLU A 40 3.43 -5.52 3.57
CA GLU A 40 3.12 -4.82 4.81
C GLU A 40 2.00 -5.48 5.62
N VAL A 41 0.95 -5.98 4.95
CA VAL A 41 -0.12 -6.73 5.62
C VAL A 41 0.43 -8.02 6.24
N LYS A 42 1.39 -8.71 5.59
CA LYS A 42 2.04 -9.89 6.16
C LYS A 42 2.90 -9.57 7.37
N GLU A 43 3.67 -8.47 7.33
CA GLU A 43 4.48 -8.02 8.47
C GLU A 43 3.64 -7.70 9.70
N PHE A 44 2.42 -7.19 9.51
CA PHE A 44 1.49 -6.94 10.61
C PHE A 44 0.99 -8.21 11.30
N GLY A 45 0.96 -9.35 10.61
CA GLY A 45 0.50 -10.63 11.17
C GLY A 45 -0.98 -10.63 11.61
N PRO A 46 -1.95 -10.27 10.73
CA PRO A 46 -3.36 -10.24 11.09
C PRO A 46 -3.88 -11.63 11.46
N LYS A 47 -4.75 -11.68 12.47
CA LYS A 47 -5.36 -12.92 12.98
C LYS A 47 -6.74 -13.21 12.39
N ASP A 48 -7.34 -12.21 11.78
CA ASP A 48 -8.69 -12.27 11.19
C ASP A 48 -8.75 -11.42 9.92
N LEU A 49 -9.83 -11.63 9.15
CA LEU A 49 -10.00 -10.96 7.86
C LEU A 49 -10.25 -9.45 8.01
N GLU A 50 -10.90 -9.03 9.10
CA GLU A 50 -11.28 -7.63 9.32
C GLU A 50 -10.06 -6.76 9.58
N SER A 51 -9.15 -7.23 10.45
CA SER A 51 -7.87 -6.57 10.71
C SER A 51 -6.97 -6.52 9.47
N ALA A 52 -6.93 -7.60 8.68
CA ALA A 52 -6.21 -7.61 7.40
C ALA A 52 -6.80 -6.60 6.41
N LEU A 53 -8.12 -6.51 6.32
CA LEU A 53 -8.84 -5.59 5.43
C LEU A 53 -8.60 -4.12 5.83
N ALA A 54 -8.78 -3.79 7.11
CA ALA A 54 -8.54 -2.45 7.62
C ALA A 54 -7.09 -2.01 7.36
N ARG A 55 -6.13 -2.92 7.56
CA ARG A 55 -4.72 -2.63 7.28
C ARG A 55 -4.47 -2.41 5.80
N ALA A 56 -5.01 -3.25 4.92
CA ALA A 56 -4.86 -3.10 3.48
C ALA A 56 -5.42 -1.76 2.98
N ILE A 57 -6.59 -1.33 3.47
CA ILE A 57 -7.21 -0.04 3.12
C ILE A 57 -6.34 1.14 3.55
N ASN A 58 -5.78 1.09 4.77
CA ASN A 58 -4.93 2.16 5.28
C ASN A 58 -3.64 2.31 4.44
N ILE A 59 -3.05 1.18 4.03
CA ILE A 59 -1.85 1.18 3.19
C ILE A 59 -2.19 1.71 1.79
N GLU A 60 -3.26 1.20 1.17
CA GLU A 60 -3.68 1.66 -0.16
C GLU A 60 -3.93 3.17 -0.18
N SER A 61 -4.66 3.68 0.81
CA SER A 61 -4.87 5.13 0.99
C SER A 61 -3.55 5.90 1.11
N ALA A 62 -2.60 5.40 1.92
CA ALA A 62 -1.31 6.06 2.10
C ALA A 62 -0.48 6.08 0.81
N LEU A 63 -0.52 5.00 0.04
CA LEU A 63 0.17 4.90 -1.25
C LEU A 63 -0.43 5.86 -2.28
N GLU A 64 -1.77 5.98 -2.34
CA GLU A 64 -2.45 6.95 -3.19
C GLU A 64 -2.04 8.39 -2.86
N GLN A 65 -2.04 8.77 -1.58
CA GLN A 65 -1.61 10.10 -1.13
C GLN A 65 -0.12 10.40 -1.43
N SER A 66 0.73 9.38 -1.46
CA SER A 66 2.14 9.56 -1.80
C SER A 66 2.37 9.88 -3.28
N SER A 67 1.43 9.48 -4.15
CA SER A 67 1.53 9.68 -5.60
C SER A 67 1.17 11.11 -6.04
N ASP A 68 0.32 11.80 -5.27
CA ASP A 68 -0.07 13.19 -5.53
C ASP A 68 1.05 14.20 -5.26
N ASN A 69 2.09 13.83 -4.50
CA ASN A 69 3.23 14.68 -4.18
C ASN A 69 4.41 14.55 -5.17
N SER A 70 4.27 13.76 -6.25
CA SER A 70 5.30 13.61 -7.29
C SER A 70 5.01 14.40 -8.57
N THR A 71 3.98 15.26 -8.58
CA THR A 71 3.94 16.34 -9.56
C THR A 71 4.85 17.44 -9.08
N ASN A 72 6.08 17.38 -9.59
CA ASN A 72 7.01 18.49 -9.72
C ASN A 72 6.25 19.70 -10.30
N SER A 73 5.55 20.42 -9.44
CA SER A 73 4.85 21.65 -9.78
C SER A 73 5.92 22.73 -9.83
N ILE A 74 6.78 22.67 -10.85
CA ILE A 74 7.41 23.88 -11.36
C ILE A 74 6.21 24.73 -11.78
N SER A 75 5.85 25.69 -10.93
CA SER A 75 4.77 26.61 -11.19
C SER A 75 5.00 27.23 -12.57
N ASN A 76 3.96 27.39 -13.39
CA ASN A 76 4.09 28.10 -14.66
C ASN A 76 4.73 29.50 -14.48
N VAL A 77 4.64 30.07 -13.28
CA VAL A 77 5.33 31.30 -12.87
C VAL A 77 6.85 31.15 -12.88
N ASP A 78 7.40 30.03 -12.38
CA ASP A 78 8.84 29.77 -12.36
C ASP A 78 9.39 29.60 -13.77
N MET A 79 8.64 28.91 -14.66
CA MET A 79 9.03 28.73 -16.06
C MET A 79 9.07 30.07 -16.83
N HIS A 80 8.09 30.95 -16.60
CA HIS A 80 8.04 32.27 -17.23
C HIS A 80 9.14 33.20 -16.72
N ASN A 81 9.51 33.10 -15.44
CA ASN A 81 10.62 33.87 -14.88
C ASN A 81 11.98 33.41 -15.46
N ILE A 82 12.21 32.10 -15.59
CA ILE A 82 13.44 31.55 -16.21
C ILE A 82 13.56 32.00 -17.67
N GLN A 83 12.46 32.01 -18.44
CA GLN A 83 12.47 32.48 -19.82
C GLN A 83 12.81 33.96 -19.93
N LYS A 84 12.25 34.81 -19.05
CA LYS A 84 12.57 36.24 -19.02
C LYS A 84 14.04 36.51 -18.69
N GLU A 85 14.61 35.81 -17.72
CA GLU A 85 16.03 35.95 -17.39
C GLU A 85 16.94 35.56 -18.56
N ASN A 86 16.62 34.48 -19.26
CA ASN A 86 17.40 34.05 -20.41
C ASN A 86 17.33 35.05 -21.57
N LEU A 87 16.14 35.60 -21.85
CA LEU A 87 15.99 36.63 -22.89
C LEU A 87 16.81 37.90 -22.59
N ILE A 88 16.87 38.32 -21.32
CA ILE A 88 17.69 39.46 -20.88
C ILE A 88 19.18 39.16 -21.06
N LYS A 89 19.62 37.94 -20.71
CA LYS A 89 21.02 37.51 -20.88
C LYS A 89 21.42 37.50 -22.37
N ASP A 90 20.57 36.95 -23.24
CA ASP A 90 20.82 36.91 -24.68
C ASP A 90 20.92 38.32 -25.28
N GLN A 91 20.06 39.24 -24.84
CA GLN A 91 20.13 40.65 -25.24
C GLN A 91 21.44 41.31 -24.78
N LEU A 92 21.85 41.09 -23.53
CA LEU A 92 23.10 41.63 -22.99
C LEU A 92 24.33 41.11 -23.75
N ILE A 93 24.34 39.83 -24.10
CA ILE A 93 25.40 39.20 -24.90
C ILE A 93 25.43 39.79 -26.31
N ALA A 94 24.26 39.98 -26.95
CA ALA A 94 24.16 40.59 -28.26
C ALA A 94 24.68 42.03 -28.28
N ASP A 95 24.42 42.81 -27.22
CA ASP A 95 24.88 44.19 -27.09
C ASP A 95 26.38 44.28 -26.82
N LEU A 96 26.96 43.32 -26.07
CA LEU A 96 28.41 43.22 -25.88
C LEU A 96 29.16 42.84 -27.17
N ASN A 97 28.57 41.99 -28.01
CA ASN A 97 29.17 41.57 -29.28
C ASN A 97 29.06 42.61 -30.41
N LYS A 98 28.29 43.69 -30.21
CA LYS A 98 28.16 44.80 -31.16
C LYS A 98 29.17 45.93 -30.92
N LYS A 99 30.01 45.81 -29.89
CA LYS A 99 31.06 46.78 -29.54
C LYS A 99 32.42 46.33 -30.05
#